data_AF-A0A3P9AFK5-F1
#
_entry.id   AF-A0A3P9AFK5-F1
#
_cell.length_a   1.000
_cell.length_b   1.000
_cell.length_c   1.000
_cell.angle_alpha   90.00
_cell.angle_beta   90.00
_cell.angle_gamma   90.00
#
_symmetry.space_group_name_H-M   'P 1'
#
loop_
_entity.id
_entity.type
_entity.pdbx_description
1 polymer ?
#
loop_
_entity_poly.entity_id
_entity_poly.type
_entity_poly.pdbx_seq_one_letter_code
_entity_poly.pdbx_strand_id
1 'polypeptide(L)'
;MMLPPPCFTVVLLGTLTVCAQTEMKRVVGDNATLPCHHQFWAGDAPTLDIEWLLLKPSSKQRVVITYFAGRVYDPNEAEASRLSLAGDYLKGDASLLISDLTLGDSGEYSCKVKNGGKYQWSTVNLIVLVKPSKPRCWMEGRLLEGSDVKMSCKSTDGSDPISYKWERVLDKGKYMGKLPLLALIDLKNPEIVTLRNLTKESAGVYKCTASNDVGEESCTVEVKLHYVRGMGVVAGAVVGVSFGVLLIILIIWLVFRKKEKKKYEEEETPNEIREDAEAPKAKLVKPNSLSSSRSGSSRSGTSSTQSMVHTSAPRGPRACLPAVAALKENGQSPSFPQQPPAYTQVVPKTPEPRMAPAKPSSPPKLSPGNLARMGATPVMIPAQTKAFQTV
;
A
#
# COMPACT_ATOMS: atom_id res chain seq x y z
N MET A 1 52.43 -16.67 67.89
CA MET A 1 51.10 -17.29 67.89
C MET A 1 50.63 -17.41 66.45
N MET A 2 50.00 -18.55 66.11
CA MET A 2 49.11 -18.78 64.96
C MET A 2 49.59 -18.39 63.55
N LEU A 3 50.09 -19.40 62.81
CA LEU A 3 49.87 -19.47 61.36
C LEU A 3 48.37 -19.71 61.08
N PRO A 4 47.81 -19.21 59.96
CA PRO A 4 46.52 -19.66 59.46
C PRO A 4 46.63 -21.04 58.78
N PRO A 5 45.54 -21.84 58.73
CA PRO A 5 45.55 -23.16 58.10
C PRO A 5 45.48 -23.08 56.57
N PRO A 6 45.97 -24.10 55.84
CA PRO A 6 45.75 -24.19 54.41
C PRO A 6 44.28 -24.58 54.13
N CYS A 7 43.50 -23.63 53.60
CA CYS A 7 42.20 -23.94 53.02
C CYS A 7 42.38 -24.77 51.75
N PHE A 8 42.17 -26.09 51.85
CA PHE A 8 42.00 -26.96 50.69
C PHE A 8 40.69 -26.61 49.97
N THR A 9 40.77 -25.64 49.06
CA THR A 9 39.76 -25.46 48.03
C THR A 9 39.91 -26.57 47.00
N VAL A 10 39.10 -27.62 47.14
CA VAL A 10 38.91 -28.61 46.07
C VAL A 10 38.20 -27.89 44.93
N VAL A 11 38.98 -27.34 44.01
CA VAL A 11 38.47 -26.83 42.73
C VAL A 11 38.02 -28.05 41.92
N LEU A 12 36.74 -28.39 42.00
CA LEU A 12 36.11 -29.17 40.95
C LEU A 12 36.21 -28.34 39.67
N LEU A 13 37.19 -28.65 38.83
CA LEU A 13 37.14 -28.28 37.42
C LEU A 13 36.02 -29.09 36.77
N GLY A 14 34.79 -28.63 36.97
CA GLY A 14 33.68 -28.97 36.10
C GLY A 14 34.03 -28.46 34.71
N THR A 15 34.51 -29.36 33.85
CA THR A 15 34.69 -29.09 32.42
C THR A 15 33.30 -28.89 31.82
N LEU A 16 32.80 -27.65 31.88
CA LEU A 16 31.69 -27.17 31.07
C LEU A 16 32.14 -27.29 29.62
N THR A 17 31.90 -28.46 29.03
CA THR A 17 32.08 -28.71 27.61
C THR A 17 30.94 -27.98 26.91
N VAL A 18 31.12 -26.67 26.74
CA VAL A 18 30.25 -25.84 25.93
C VAL A 18 30.38 -26.37 24.51
N CYS A 19 29.45 -27.22 24.11
CA CYS A 19 29.34 -27.67 22.72
C CYS A 19 29.05 -26.42 21.90
N ALA A 20 30.02 -26.00 21.09
CA ALA A 20 29.88 -24.83 20.24
C ALA A 20 28.79 -25.11 19.17
N GLN A 21 27.56 -24.67 19.44
CA GLN A 21 26.50 -24.61 18.44
C GLN A 21 26.97 -23.68 17.32
N THR A 22 26.97 -24.18 16.08
CA THR A 22 27.41 -23.38 14.93
C THR A 22 26.25 -22.52 14.46
N GLU A 23 26.32 -21.20 14.61
CA GLU A 23 25.33 -20.30 14.02
C GLU A 23 25.67 -19.97 12.56
N MET A 24 24.68 -20.08 11.67
CA MET A 24 24.80 -19.75 10.25
C MET A 24 23.68 -18.80 9.83
N LYS A 25 24.05 -17.59 9.37
CA LYS A 25 23.11 -16.63 8.78
C LYS A 25 23.14 -16.72 7.25
N ARG A 26 21.97 -16.71 6.60
CA ARG A 26 21.78 -16.70 5.13
C ARG A 26 20.59 -15.83 4.75
N VAL A 27 20.45 -15.47 3.47
CA VAL A 27 19.31 -14.68 2.97
C VAL A 27 18.28 -15.60 2.31
N VAL A 28 17.00 -15.19 2.31
CA VAL A 28 15.95 -15.85 1.52
C VAL A 28 16.36 -15.93 0.05
N GLY A 29 16.22 -17.13 -0.55
CA GLY A 29 16.64 -17.44 -1.92
C GLY A 29 18.10 -17.88 -2.08
N ASP A 30 18.95 -17.74 -1.06
CA ASP A 30 20.30 -18.34 -1.05
C ASP A 30 20.23 -19.87 -0.93
N ASN A 31 21.38 -20.53 -1.08
CA ASN A 31 21.59 -21.92 -0.67
C ASN A 31 22.41 -21.98 0.62
N ALA A 32 22.05 -22.88 1.55
CA ALA A 32 22.84 -23.20 2.75
C ALA A 32 23.47 -24.59 2.63
N THR A 33 24.74 -24.73 2.99
CA THR A 33 25.38 -26.03 3.22
C THR A 33 25.73 -26.13 4.69
N LEU A 34 24.94 -26.89 5.46
CA LEU A 34 25.13 -27.09 6.89
C LEU A 34 26.24 -28.14 7.11
N PRO A 35 27.35 -27.78 7.76
CA PRO A 35 28.53 -28.65 7.84
C PRO A 35 28.28 -29.84 8.75
N CYS A 36 28.63 -31.04 8.29
CA CYS A 36 28.71 -32.24 9.14
C CYS A 36 29.81 -33.17 8.63
N HIS A 37 30.97 -33.16 9.31
CA HIS A 37 32.11 -34.02 8.97
C HIS A 37 32.29 -35.11 10.02
N HIS A 38 32.51 -36.37 9.59
CA HIS A 38 32.70 -37.51 10.48
C HIS A 38 33.98 -38.30 10.17
N GLN A 39 34.55 -38.91 11.21
CA GLN A 39 35.79 -39.71 11.11
C GLN A 39 35.55 -41.19 10.81
N PHE A 40 34.28 -41.60 10.60
CA PHE A 40 33.94 -42.98 10.26
C PHE A 40 34.26 -43.28 8.78
N TRP A 41 35.54 -43.55 8.50
CA TRP A 41 36.00 -43.95 7.16
C TRP A 41 35.33 -45.26 6.72
N ALA A 42 34.45 -45.18 5.73
CA ALA A 42 33.68 -46.30 5.22
C ALA A 42 34.29 -46.80 3.90
N GLY A 43 35.11 -47.87 3.98
CA GLY A 43 35.56 -48.57 2.78
C GLY A 43 34.41 -49.24 2.01
N ASP A 44 33.49 -49.87 2.75
CA ASP A 44 32.31 -50.58 2.23
C ASP A 44 31.10 -50.54 3.20
N ALA A 45 31.05 -49.59 4.13
CA ALA A 45 30.26 -49.75 5.38
C ALA A 45 28.73 -49.93 5.18
N PRO A 46 28.17 -51.14 5.39
CA PRO A 46 26.73 -51.37 5.29
C PRO A 46 25.96 -50.86 6.53
N THR A 47 26.70 -50.43 7.56
CA THR A 47 26.19 -49.97 8.86
C THR A 47 26.26 -48.45 9.05
N LEU A 48 26.62 -47.69 8.00
CA LEU A 48 26.60 -46.24 8.02
C LEU A 48 25.15 -45.74 7.90
N ASP A 49 24.78 -44.87 8.84
CA ASP A 49 23.44 -44.34 9.05
C ASP A 49 23.59 -42.85 9.39
N ILE A 50 22.95 -41.97 8.61
CA ILE A 50 23.06 -40.51 8.74
C ILE A 50 21.64 -39.94 8.79
N GLU A 51 21.32 -39.20 9.85
CA GLU A 51 20.05 -38.49 9.98
C GLU A 51 20.29 -36.99 10.15
N TRP A 52 19.66 -36.17 9.33
CA TRP A 52 19.50 -34.74 9.59
C TRP A 52 18.11 -34.46 10.15
N LEU A 53 18.07 -33.78 11.29
CA LEU A 53 16.86 -33.56 12.07
C LEU A 53 16.70 -32.06 12.37
N LEU A 54 15.56 -31.48 12.01
CA LEU A 54 15.17 -30.15 12.49
C LEU A 54 14.58 -30.31 13.90
N LEU A 55 15.27 -29.75 14.88
CA LEU A 55 14.86 -29.74 16.27
C LEU A 55 13.73 -28.74 16.46
N LYS A 56 12.61 -29.20 17.01
CA LYS A 56 11.46 -28.36 17.35
C LYS A 56 11.34 -28.25 18.88
N PRO A 57 11.04 -27.07 19.44
CA PRO A 57 10.85 -26.90 20.89
C PRO A 57 9.74 -27.80 21.48
N SER A 58 8.73 -28.16 20.67
CA SER A 58 7.55 -28.92 21.11
C SER A 58 7.67 -30.44 20.84
N SER A 59 8.69 -31.06 21.42
CA SER A 59 8.89 -32.52 21.58
C SER A 59 9.09 -33.42 20.33
N LYS A 60 8.60 -33.08 19.14
CA LYS A 60 8.79 -33.91 17.92
C LYS A 60 9.82 -33.30 16.96
N GLN A 61 11.02 -33.88 16.94
CA GLN A 61 12.04 -33.63 15.93
C GLN A 61 11.47 -33.98 14.53
N ARG A 62 11.72 -33.15 13.51
CA ARG A 62 11.34 -33.45 12.12
C ARG A 62 12.55 -34.03 11.40
N VAL A 63 12.42 -35.24 10.85
CA VAL A 63 13.42 -35.78 9.90
C VAL A 63 13.43 -34.90 8.65
N VAL A 64 14.62 -34.47 8.24
CA VAL A 64 14.85 -33.61 7.07
C VAL A 64 15.34 -34.45 5.90
N ILE A 65 16.38 -35.25 6.13
CA ILE A 65 16.89 -36.24 5.16
C ILE A 65 17.61 -37.35 5.92
N THR A 66 17.56 -38.58 5.42
CA THR A 66 18.24 -39.74 6.02
C THR A 66 19.00 -40.51 4.96
N TYR A 67 20.24 -40.91 5.23
CA TYR A 67 20.95 -41.95 4.46
C TYR A 67 21.00 -43.23 5.27
N PHE A 68 20.45 -44.31 4.70
CA PHE A 68 20.41 -45.64 5.32
C PHE A 68 20.44 -46.73 4.26
N ALA A 69 21.13 -47.84 4.54
CA ALA A 69 21.22 -49.01 3.65
C ALA A 69 21.58 -48.69 2.18
N GLY A 70 22.52 -47.76 1.97
CA GLY A 70 23.00 -47.39 0.63
C GLY A 70 22.10 -46.42 -0.15
N ARG A 71 21.05 -45.86 0.47
CA ARG A 71 20.11 -44.93 -0.17
C ARG A 71 19.85 -43.70 0.67
N VAL A 72 19.59 -42.58 -0.01
CA VAL A 72 19.13 -41.33 0.59
C VAL A 72 17.60 -41.27 0.50
N TYR A 73 16.95 -40.87 1.59
CA TYR A 73 15.50 -40.73 1.72
C TYR A 73 15.16 -39.31 2.14
N ASP A 74 14.37 -38.60 1.31
CA ASP A 74 13.73 -37.33 1.65
C ASP A 74 12.27 -37.60 2.02
N PRO A 75 11.81 -37.31 3.26
CA PRO A 75 10.42 -37.49 3.66
C PRO A 75 9.40 -36.65 2.87
N ASN A 76 9.85 -35.64 2.10
CA ASN A 76 9.00 -34.71 1.35
C ASN A 76 9.26 -34.76 -0.18
N GLU A 77 9.55 -35.94 -0.76
CA GLU A 77 9.76 -36.18 -2.22
C GLU A 77 8.71 -35.59 -3.20
N ALA A 78 7.61 -35.00 -2.71
CA ALA A 78 6.48 -34.51 -3.50
C ALA A 78 6.70 -33.16 -4.23
N GLU A 79 7.74 -32.40 -3.88
CA GLU A 79 8.13 -31.17 -4.58
C GLU A 79 9.63 -31.24 -4.92
N ALA A 80 10.05 -30.62 -6.04
CA ALA A 80 11.42 -30.73 -6.57
C ALA A 80 12.47 -30.53 -5.46
N SER A 81 13.11 -31.63 -5.04
CA SER A 81 13.74 -31.66 -3.72
C SER A 81 14.84 -30.61 -3.60
N ARG A 82 14.60 -29.66 -2.69
CA ARG A 82 15.56 -28.62 -2.30
C ARG A 82 16.68 -29.17 -1.40
N LEU A 83 16.58 -30.43 -0.97
CA LEU A 83 17.40 -31.06 0.05
C LEU A 83 18.32 -32.11 -0.57
N SER A 84 19.61 -32.09 -0.23
CA SER A 84 20.55 -33.13 -0.66
C SER A 84 21.77 -33.21 0.26
N LEU A 85 22.50 -34.33 0.24
CA LEU A 85 23.82 -34.41 0.86
C LEU A 85 24.84 -33.76 -0.09
N ALA A 86 25.55 -32.75 0.41
CA ALA A 86 26.43 -31.89 -0.39
C ALA A 86 27.81 -32.52 -0.67
N GLY A 87 28.27 -33.39 0.23
CA GLY A 87 29.61 -33.98 0.23
C GLY A 87 29.62 -35.48 -0.07
N ASP A 88 30.83 -36.03 -0.14
CA ASP A 88 31.03 -37.47 -0.16
C ASP A 88 30.90 -38.03 1.26
N TYR A 89 29.66 -38.35 1.62
CA TYR A 89 29.27 -38.88 2.92
C TYR A 89 29.84 -40.28 3.23
N LEU A 90 30.35 -41.01 2.23
CA LEU A 90 31.10 -42.25 2.46
C LEU A 90 32.54 -41.95 2.90
N LYS A 91 33.12 -40.85 2.40
CA LYS A 91 34.48 -40.38 2.76
C LYS A 91 34.52 -39.44 3.97
N GLY A 92 33.38 -39.16 4.61
CA GLY A 92 33.33 -38.38 5.85
C GLY A 92 32.64 -37.02 5.76
N ASP A 93 32.04 -36.63 4.63
CA ASP A 93 31.32 -35.36 4.49
C ASP A 93 29.81 -35.55 4.31
N ALA A 94 29.10 -35.55 5.44
CA ALA A 94 27.66 -35.70 5.55
C ALA A 94 26.90 -34.36 5.56
N SER A 95 27.51 -33.28 5.05
CA SER A 95 26.93 -31.94 5.06
C SER A 95 25.60 -31.86 4.27
N LEU A 96 24.62 -31.10 4.79
CA LEU A 96 23.30 -30.93 4.17
C LEU A 96 23.23 -29.67 3.32
N LEU A 97 22.91 -29.80 2.02
CA LEU A 97 22.52 -28.70 1.15
C LEU A 97 21.00 -28.47 1.25
N ILE A 98 20.62 -27.22 1.55
CA ILE A 98 19.26 -26.70 1.43
C ILE A 98 19.30 -25.59 0.38
N SER A 99 18.58 -25.78 -0.72
CA SER A 99 18.51 -24.83 -1.84
C SER A 99 17.28 -23.92 -1.73
N ASP A 100 17.35 -22.71 -2.32
CA ASP A 100 16.25 -21.74 -2.37
C ASP A 100 15.60 -21.53 -0.99
N LEU A 101 16.38 -20.95 -0.07
CA LEU A 101 16.02 -20.83 1.34
C LEU A 101 14.77 -19.98 1.57
N THR A 102 13.88 -20.46 2.44
CA THR A 102 12.70 -19.74 2.92
C THR A 102 12.86 -19.38 4.39
N LEU A 103 12.11 -18.38 4.88
CA LEU A 103 12.10 -18.02 6.31
C LEU A 103 11.78 -19.22 7.22
N GLY A 104 10.91 -20.13 6.75
CA GLY A 104 10.50 -21.34 7.46
C GLY A 104 11.56 -22.45 7.51
N ASP A 105 12.66 -22.31 6.77
CA ASP A 105 13.83 -23.19 6.90
C ASP A 105 14.74 -22.78 8.07
N SER A 106 14.47 -21.67 8.75
CA SER A 106 15.21 -21.27 9.97
C SER A 106 14.97 -22.24 11.13
N GLY A 107 16.02 -22.56 11.88
CA GLY A 107 15.95 -23.35 13.10
C GLY A 107 17.22 -24.13 13.41
N GLU A 108 17.17 -24.94 14.46
CA GLU A 108 18.30 -25.74 14.91
C GLU A 108 18.29 -27.12 14.24
N TYR A 109 19.28 -27.39 13.41
CA TYR A 109 19.47 -28.65 12.70
C TYR A 109 20.52 -29.49 13.42
N SER A 110 20.21 -30.77 13.66
CA SER A 110 21.16 -31.75 14.20
C SER A 110 21.49 -32.80 13.13
N CYS A 111 22.77 -32.94 12.83
CA CYS A 111 23.30 -34.08 12.09
C CYS A 111 23.65 -35.18 13.10
N LYS A 112 23.15 -36.39 12.90
CA LYS A 112 23.54 -37.59 13.64
C LYS A 112 24.14 -38.58 12.65
N VAL A 113 25.37 -39.01 12.91
CA VAL A 113 26.06 -40.04 12.14
C VAL A 113 26.33 -41.23 13.05
N LYS A 114 25.97 -42.42 12.59
CA LYS A 114 26.15 -43.68 13.28
C LYS A 114 26.86 -44.66 12.35
N ASN A 115 27.87 -45.36 12.86
CA ASN A 115 28.49 -46.47 12.13
C ASN A 115 28.99 -47.53 13.10
N GLY A 116 28.53 -48.78 12.95
CA GLY A 116 29.03 -49.93 13.72
C GLY A 116 28.94 -49.76 15.25
N GLY A 117 27.91 -49.06 15.74
CA GLY A 117 27.72 -48.76 17.17
C GLY A 117 28.47 -47.53 17.69
N LYS A 118 29.30 -46.88 16.87
CA LYS A 118 29.83 -45.54 17.15
C LYS A 118 28.81 -44.48 16.73
N TYR A 119 28.79 -43.36 17.45
CA TYR A 119 27.89 -42.23 17.22
C TYR A 119 28.70 -40.93 17.22
N GLN A 120 28.31 -40.00 16.35
CA GLN A 120 28.75 -38.63 16.35
C GLN A 120 27.53 -37.74 16.06
N TRP A 121 27.43 -36.60 16.70
CA TRP A 121 26.42 -35.59 16.36
C TRP A 121 27.04 -34.20 16.29
N SER A 122 26.43 -33.34 15.49
CA SER A 122 26.72 -31.90 15.44
C SER A 122 25.41 -31.12 15.31
N THR A 123 25.46 -29.84 15.68
CA THR A 123 24.27 -28.99 15.72
C THR A 123 24.58 -27.63 15.12
N VAL A 124 23.73 -27.19 14.19
CA VAL A 124 23.85 -25.94 13.43
C VAL A 124 22.54 -25.16 13.56
N ASN A 125 22.61 -23.94 14.06
CA ASN A 125 21.49 -23.00 14.10
C ASN A 125 21.47 -22.18 12.80
N LEU A 126 20.56 -22.52 11.89
CA LEU A 126 20.36 -21.79 10.64
C LEU A 126 19.36 -20.64 10.86
N ILE A 127 19.78 -19.42 10.55
CA ILE A 127 18.95 -18.22 10.61
C ILE A 127 18.82 -17.68 9.18
N VAL A 128 17.62 -17.75 8.61
CA VAL A 128 17.32 -17.18 7.29
C VAL A 128 16.76 -15.77 7.48
N LEU A 129 17.40 -14.80 6.84
CA LEU A 129 17.10 -13.38 6.95
C LEU A 129 16.43 -12.86 5.67
N VAL A 130 15.58 -11.86 5.80
CA VAL A 130 14.95 -11.15 4.68
C VAL A 130 15.11 -9.64 4.85
N LYS A 131 15.33 -8.92 3.74
CA LYS A 131 15.36 -7.45 3.75
C LYS A 131 14.00 -6.88 4.17
N PRO A 132 13.92 -5.62 4.62
CA PRO A 132 12.65 -4.99 4.93
C PRO A 132 11.76 -4.93 3.68
N SER A 133 10.50 -5.30 3.86
CA SER A 133 9.42 -5.01 2.92
C SER A 133 9.26 -3.51 2.71
N LYS A 134 8.64 -3.11 1.59
CA LYS A 134 8.42 -1.70 1.29
C LYS A 134 7.57 -1.03 2.37
N PRO A 135 8.13 -0.07 3.14
CA PRO A 135 7.41 0.49 4.26
C PRO A 135 6.17 1.25 3.79
N ARG A 136 5.11 1.18 4.59
CA ARG A 136 3.96 2.06 4.45
C ARG A 136 4.27 3.36 5.20
N CYS A 137 4.29 4.48 4.49
CA CYS A 137 4.34 5.80 5.10
C CYS A 137 2.92 6.38 5.23
N TRP A 138 2.65 7.12 6.31
CA TRP A 138 1.44 7.91 6.49
C TRP A 138 1.71 9.17 7.35
N MET A 139 0.72 10.06 7.44
CA MET A 139 0.80 11.29 8.21
C MET A 139 -0.48 11.53 9.03
N GLU A 140 -0.32 12.08 10.23
CA GLU A 140 -1.37 12.34 11.21
C GLU A 140 -1.23 13.78 11.72
N GLY A 141 -2.33 14.54 11.76
CA GLY A 141 -2.34 15.92 12.26
C GLY A 141 -2.91 16.91 11.25
N ARG A 142 -2.75 18.20 11.55
CA ARG A 142 -3.20 19.28 10.67
C ARG A 142 -2.04 19.77 9.82
N LEU A 143 -2.29 19.94 8.53
CA LEU A 143 -1.35 20.51 7.57
C LEU A 143 -1.61 22.01 7.40
N LEU A 144 -1.67 22.76 8.51
CA LEU A 144 -1.87 24.20 8.53
C LEU A 144 -0.56 24.89 8.93
N GLU A 145 -0.41 26.17 8.56
CA GLU A 145 0.71 26.97 9.08
C GLU A 145 0.55 27.15 10.60
N GLY A 146 1.62 26.90 11.35
CA GLY A 146 1.64 26.92 12.82
C GLY A 146 1.18 25.63 13.53
N SER A 147 0.66 24.62 12.82
CA SER A 147 0.29 23.34 13.45
C SER A 147 1.39 22.29 13.40
N ASP A 148 1.23 21.22 14.18
CA ASP A 148 2.13 20.07 14.20
C ASP A 148 1.58 18.93 13.33
N VAL A 149 2.48 18.20 12.65
CA VAL A 149 2.16 16.97 11.91
C VAL A 149 3.15 15.86 12.28
N LYS A 150 2.61 14.67 12.53
CA LYS A 150 3.37 13.45 12.78
C LYS A 150 3.43 12.65 11.48
N MET A 151 4.63 12.27 11.05
CA MET A 151 4.86 11.35 9.94
C MET A 151 5.29 10.02 10.53
N SER A 152 4.83 8.91 9.94
CA SER A 152 5.05 7.56 10.46
C SER A 152 5.29 6.59 9.30
N CYS A 153 6.13 5.59 9.55
CA CYS A 153 6.67 4.69 8.54
C CYS A 153 6.89 3.31 9.17
N LYS A 154 6.37 2.25 8.53
CA LYS A 154 6.51 0.88 9.03
C LYS A 154 6.52 -0.15 7.91
N SER A 155 7.48 -1.07 7.94
CA SER A 155 7.51 -2.29 7.11
C SER A 155 6.64 -3.38 7.74
N THR A 156 5.96 -4.18 6.92
CA THR A 156 5.15 -5.32 7.38
C THR A 156 6.00 -6.53 7.71
N ASP A 157 6.98 -6.78 6.85
CA ASP A 157 7.92 -7.90 6.89
C ASP A 157 9.36 -7.38 6.84
N GLY A 158 10.30 -8.18 7.34
CA GLY A 158 11.72 -7.87 7.46
C GLY A 158 12.31 -8.59 8.67
N SER A 159 13.57 -9.02 8.60
CA SER A 159 14.25 -9.59 9.77
C SER A 159 14.73 -8.50 10.72
N ASP A 160 14.56 -8.73 12.02
CA ASP A 160 15.02 -7.81 13.06
C ASP A 160 16.55 -7.82 13.24
N PRO A 161 17.15 -6.71 13.71
CA PRO A 161 16.51 -5.42 14.01
C PRO A 161 16.33 -4.54 12.76
N ILE A 162 15.13 -4.02 12.54
CA ILE A 162 14.88 -3.02 11.48
C ILE A 162 15.14 -1.62 12.04
N SER A 163 16.08 -0.90 11.41
CA SER A 163 16.34 0.51 11.66
C SER A 163 15.54 1.40 10.72
N TYR A 164 15.05 2.54 11.22
CA TYR A 164 14.29 3.52 10.44
C TYR A 164 15.00 4.88 10.43
N LYS A 165 15.09 5.50 9.26
CA LYS A 165 15.76 6.80 9.07
C LYS A 165 14.89 7.73 8.24
N TRP A 166 14.70 8.95 8.74
CA TRP A 166 13.92 10.00 8.08
C TRP A 166 14.84 11.09 7.50
N GLU A 167 14.67 11.40 6.22
CA GLU A 167 15.43 12.43 5.51
C GLU A 167 14.50 13.31 4.66
N ARG A 168 14.91 14.55 4.40
CA ARG A 168 14.19 15.43 3.48
C ARG A 168 14.69 15.19 2.06
N VAL A 169 13.79 15.08 1.09
CA VAL A 169 14.16 14.98 -0.32
C VAL A 169 14.35 16.37 -0.91
N LEU A 170 15.53 16.62 -1.48
CA LEU A 170 15.90 17.86 -2.16
C LEU A 170 16.07 17.64 -3.67
N ASP A 171 16.08 18.73 -4.44
CA ASP A 171 16.35 18.76 -5.89
C ASP A 171 15.61 17.66 -6.69
N LYS A 172 14.30 17.56 -6.46
CA LYS A 172 13.38 16.60 -7.13
C LYS A 172 13.78 15.13 -6.98
N GLY A 173 14.51 14.76 -5.92
CA GLY A 173 14.95 13.38 -5.67
C GLY A 173 16.46 13.18 -5.74
N LYS A 174 17.23 14.19 -6.15
CA LYS A 174 18.67 14.05 -6.40
C LYS A 174 19.53 13.99 -5.14
N TYR A 175 19.10 14.62 -4.04
CA TYR A 175 19.87 14.64 -2.78
C TYR A 175 18.98 14.42 -1.56
N MET A 176 19.52 13.76 -0.54
CA MET A 176 18.93 13.70 0.80
C MET A 176 19.48 14.85 1.65
N GLY A 177 18.58 15.65 2.19
CA GLY A 177 18.86 16.74 3.12
C GLY A 177 18.44 16.42 4.55
N LYS A 178 18.94 17.22 5.48
CA LYS A 178 18.52 17.17 6.88
C LYS A 178 17.04 17.54 7.01
N LEU A 179 16.40 16.99 8.04
CA LEU A 179 15.05 17.41 8.46
C LEU A 179 15.05 18.88 8.92
N PRO A 180 13.89 19.58 8.89
CA PRO A 180 13.74 20.92 9.46
C PRO A 180 14.20 20.99 10.92
N LEU A 181 14.64 22.18 11.37
CA LEU A 181 15.15 22.40 12.74
C LEU A 181 14.14 22.04 13.84
N LEU A 182 12.84 22.15 13.56
CA LEU A 182 11.74 21.81 14.49
C LEU A 182 11.19 20.38 14.28
N ALA A 183 11.90 19.53 13.53
CA ALA A 183 11.60 18.12 13.42
C ALA A 183 12.14 17.35 14.63
N LEU A 184 11.31 16.51 15.23
CA LEU A 184 11.66 15.69 16.39
C LEU A 184 11.47 14.22 16.05
N ILE A 185 12.57 13.48 16.12
CA ILE A 185 12.60 12.02 16.00
C ILE A 185 12.42 11.44 17.42
N ASP A 186 11.51 10.48 17.58
CA ASP A 186 11.46 9.71 18.82
C ASP A 186 12.60 8.69 18.83
N LEU A 187 13.57 8.86 19.73
CA LEU A 187 14.71 7.95 19.87
C LEU A 187 14.31 6.52 20.29
N LYS A 188 13.12 6.35 20.89
CA LYS A 188 12.56 5.02 21.19
C LYS A 188 11.80 4.44 20.01
N ASN A 189 11.26 5.29 19.15
CA ASN A 189 10.37 4.92 18.05
C ASN A 189 10.76 5.65 16.74
N PRO A 190 11.94 5.36 16.15
CA PRO A 190 12.45 6.05 14.97
C PRO A 190 11.60 5.86 13.70
N GLU A 191 10.63 4.94 13.72
CA GLU A 191 9.48 4.87 12.81
C GLU A 191 8.74 6.21 12.67
N ILE A 192 8.81 7.07 13.68
CA ILE A 192 7.99 8.29 13.85
C ILE A 192 8.87 9.55 13.91
N VAL A 193 8.46 10.56 13.13
CA VAL A 193 9.01 11.92 13.22
C VAL A 193 7.87 12.95 13.30
N THR A 194 8.00 13.94 14.16
CA THR A 194 7.02 15.04 14.30
C THR A 194 7.63 16.33 13.78
N LEU A 195 7.00 16.95 12.78
CA LEU A 195 7.32 18.32 12.36
C LEU A 195 6.48 19.28 13.19
N ARG A 196 7.13 20.06 14.07
CA ARG A 196 6.44 21.08 14.87
C ARG A 196 6.38 22.44 14.18
N ASN A 197 5.34 23.22 14.47
CA ASN A 197 5.15 24.59 14.00
C ASN A 197 5.42 24.72 12.49
N LEU A 198 4.57 24.06 11.69
CA LEU A 198 4.70 24.00 10.24
C LEU A 198 4.78 25.40 9.60
N THR A 199 5.84 25.64 8.82
CA THR A 199 6.01 26.85 8.00
C THR A 199 6.05 26.48 6.52
N LYS A 200 6.05 27.48 5.62
CA LYS A 200 6.28 27.29 4.18
C LYS A 200 7.53 26.46 3.88
N GLU A 201 8.58 26.60 4.69
CA GLU A 201 9.82 25.85 4.55
C GLU A 201 9.67 24.39 4.98
N SER A 202 8.71 24.05 5.86
CA SER A 202 8.38 22.66 6.22
C SER A 202 7.63 21.91 5.11
N ALA A 203 7.15 22.59 4.07
CA ALA A 203 6.53 21.92 2.93
C ALA A 203 7.58 21.24 2.03
N GLY A 204 7.32 20.01 1.59
CA GLY A 204 8.25 19.24 0.78
C GLY A 204 8.03 17.74 0.86
N VAL A 205 8.89 16.99 0.16
CA VAL A 205 8.89 15.52 0.19
C VAL A 205 9.88 15.02 1.23
N TYR A 206 9.46 14.03 2.00
CA TYR A 206 10.26 13.35 3.03
C TYR A 206 10.35 11.87 2.70
N LYS A 207 11.55 11.30 2.84
CA LYS A 207 11.83 9.87 2.65
C LYS A 207 12.00 9.21 4.01
N CYS A 208 11.31 8.10 4.22
CA CYS A 208 11.66 7.12 5.23
C CYS A 208 12.38 5.96 4.56
N THR A 209 13.51 5.56 5.11
CA THR A 209 14.24 4.33 4.74
C THR A 209 14.18 3.36 5.91
N ALA A 210 13.73 2.13 5.65
CA ALA A 210 13.80 1.00 6.57
C ALA A 210 14.97 0.10 6.15
N SER A 211 15.87 -0.26 7.08
CA SER A 211 17.10 -1.02 6.76
C SER A 211 17.43 -2.04 7.85
N ASN A 212 17.90 -3.23 7.42
CA ASN A 212 18.52 -4.24 8.29
C ASN A 212 19.82 -4.77 7.64
N ASP A 213 20.43 -5.80 8.22
CA ASP A 213 21.68 -6.42 7.75
C ASP A 213 21.62 -6.99 6.32
N VAL A 214 20.42 -7.21 5.75
CA VAL A 214 20.22 -7.75 4.40
C VAL A 214 20.05 -6.65 3.36
N GLY A 215 19.51 -5.49 3.75
CA GLY A 215 19.34 -4.35 2.84
C GLY A 215 18.32 -3.33 3.30
N GLU A 216 18.00 -2.39 2.40
CA GLU A 216 17.08 -1.28 2.65
C GLU A 216 15.89 -1.25 1.66
N GLU A 217 14.81 -0.61 2.09
CA GLU A 217 13.65 -0.28 1.27
C GLU A 217 13.00 1.02 1.78
N SER A 218 12.25 1.74 0.95
CA SER A 218 11.82 3.10 1.32
C SER A 218 10.43 3.55 0.82
N CYS A 219 9.88 4.54 1.52
CA CYS A 219 8.67 5.24 1.14
C CYS A 219 8.81 6.75 1.31
N THR A 220 7.94 7.51 0.64
CA THR A 220 7.95 8.97 0.64
C THR A 220 6.58 9.54 0.98
N VAL A 221 6.55 10.63 1.72
CA VAL A 221 5.36 11.46 1.98
C VAL A 221 5.60 12.91 1.60
N GLU A 222 4.55 13.58 1.16
CA GLU A 222 4.61 14.96 0.68
C GLU A 222 3.78 15.88 1.60
N VAL A 223 4.47 16.74 2.34
CA VAL A 223 3.86 17.74 3.23
C VAL A 223 3.48 18.96 2.40
N LYS A 224 2.17 19.20 2.27
CA LYS A 224 1.58 20.38 1.61
C LYS A 224 0.77 21.18 2.62
N LEU A 225 1.07 22.47 2.79
CA LEU A 225 0.26 23.34 3.64
C LEU A 225 -1.08 23.67 2.96
N HIS A 226 -2.16 23.44 3.68
CA HIS A 226 -3.49 23.91 3.34
C HIS A 226 -3.67 25.31 3.93
N TYR A 227 -3.79 26.31 3.07
CA TYR A 227 -4.16 27.65 3.50
C TYR A 227 -5.66 27.72 3.76
N VAL A 228 -6.06 28.09 4.98
CA VAL A 228 -7.46 28.39 5.32
C VAL A 228 -7.85 29.76 4.75
N ARG A 229 -7.83 29.87 3.41
CA ARG A 229 -8.16 31.08 2.65
C ARG A 229 -9.68 31.27 2.64
N GLY A 230 -10.22 31.60 3.82
CA GLY A 230 -11.64 31.56 4.11
C GLY A 230 -12.08 32.68 5.04
N MET A 231 -11.70 32.65 6.32
CA MET A 231 -12.38 33.45 7.35
C MET A 231 -12.45 34.95 7.05
N GLY A 232 -11.33 35.60 6.70
CA GLY A 232 -11.33 37.04 6.36
C GLY A 232 -12.03 37.37 5.03
N VAL A 233 -11.89 36.53 4.01
CA VAL A 233 -12.47 36.77 2.67
C VAL A 233 -13.97 36.49 2.64
N VAL A 234 -14.41 35.41 3.29
CA VAL A 234 -15.82 35.04 3.43
C VAL A 234 -16.53 36.04 4.35
N ALA A 235 -15.95 36.43 5.48
CA ALA A 235 -16.53 37.48 6.32
C ALA A 235 -16.62 38.82 5.57
N GLY A 236 -15.56 39.23 4.85
CA GLY A 236 -15.56 40.44 4.03
C GLY A 236 -16.62 40.41 2.92
N ALA A 237 -16.79 39.27 2.24
CA ALA A 237 -17.82 39.10 1.21
C ALA A 237 -19.24 39.14 1.81
N VAL A 238 -19.50 38.44 2.91
CA VAL A 238 -20.81 38.43 3.57
C VAL A 238 -21.18 39.81 4.10
N VAL A 239 -20.26 40.52 4.75
CA VAL A 239 -20.46 41.89 5.23
C VAL A 239 -20.67 42.86 4.05
N GLY A 240 -19.84 42.76 3.00
CA GLY A 240 -19.95 43.61 1.82
C GLY A 240 -21.27 43.44 1.07
N VAL A 241 -21.71 42.19 0.85
CA VAL A 241 -23.02 41.89 0.22
C VAL A 241 -24.16 42.38 1.11
N SER A 242 -24.12 42.13 2.42
CA SER A 242 -25.15 42.58 3.35
C SER A 242 -25.29 44.11 3.37
N PHE A 243 -24.17 44.83 3.40
CA PHE A 243 -24.15 46.29 3.36
C PHE A 243 -24.64 46.84 2.02
N GLY A 244 -24.25 46.22 0.89
CA GLY A 244 -24.73 46.57 -0.44
C GLY A 244 -26.25 46.39 -0.58
N VAL A 245 -26.81 45.28 -0.09
CA VAL A 245 -28.26 45.03 -0.08
C VAL A 245 -29.00 46.06 0.77
N LEU A 246 -28.48 46.40 1.97
CA LEU A 246 -29.06 47.44 2.82
C LEU A 246 -29.08 48.81 2.14
N LEU A 247 -28.00 49.21 1.47
CA LEU A 247 -27.96 50.47 0.72
C LEU A 247 -28.98 50.49 -0.43
N ILE A 248 -29.14 49.37 -1.17
CA ILE A 248 -30.13 49.26 -2.25
C ILE A 248 -31.56 49.41 -1.70
N ILE A 249 -31.89 48.76 -0.57
CA ILE A 249 -33.19 48.88 0.10
C ILE A 249 -33.43 50.35 0.53
N LEU A 250 -32.42 51.01 1.09
CA LEU A 250 -32.51 52.40 1.54
C LEU A 250 -32.74 53.36 0.35
N ILE A 251 -32.03 53.17 -0.77
CA ILE A 251 -32.23 53.95 -2.00
C ILE A 251 -33.65 53.75 -2.55
N ILE A 252 -34.13 52.50 -2.64
CA ILE A 252 -35.49 52.18 -3.08
C ILE A 252 -36.52 52.90 -2.19
N TRP A 253 -36.38 52.82 -0.87
CA TRP A 253 -37.26 53.49 0.08
C TRP A 253 -37.25 55.02 -0.07
N LEU A 254 -36.08 55.64 -0.27
CA LEU A 254 -35.97 57.08 -0.54
C LEU A 254 -36.66 57.47 -1.85
N VAL A 255 -36.54 56.65 -2.91
CA VAL A 255 -37.23 56.88 -4.19
C VAL A 255 -38.75 56.76 -4.03
N PHE A 256 -39.25 55.74 -3.31
CA PHE A 256 -40.68 55.61 -3.01
C PHE A 256 -41.21 56.79 -2.20
N ARG A 257 -40.54 57.19 -1.12
CA ARG A 257 -40.93 58.37 -0.31
C ARG A 257 -40.89 59.67 -1.12
N LYS A 258 -39.93 59.83 -2.04
CA LYS A 258 -39.88 60.98 -2.94
C LYS A 258 -41.00 60.96 -3.98
N LYS A 259 -41.38 59.77 -4.46
CA LYS A 259 -42.53 59.59 -5.38
C LYS A 259 -43.86 59.89 -4.68
N GLU A 260 -44.06 59.43 -3.45
CA GLU A 260 -45.27 59.75 -2.68
C GLU A 260 -45.35 61.24 -2.35
N LYS A 261 -44.27 61.87 -1.87
CA LYS A 261 -44.25 63.33 -1.65
C LYS A 261 -44.66 64.12 -2.90
N LYS A 262 -44.11 63.75 -4.06
CA LYS A 262 -44.54 64.35 -5.34
C LYS A 262 -46.00 64.09 -5.67
N LYS A 263 -46.54 62.91 -5.37
CA LYS A 263 -47.97 62.61 -5.57
C LYS A 263 -48.84 63.52 -4.69
N TYR A 264 -48.46 63.73 -3.43
CA TYR A 264 -49.18 64.66 -2.54
C TYR A 264 -49.08 66.12 -3.02
N GLU A 265 -47.91 66.58 -3.48
CA GLU A 265 -47.74 67.92 -4.05
C GLU A 265 -48.52 68.13 -5.38
N GLU A 266 -48.73 67.07 -6.18
CA GLU A 266 -49.49 67.12 -7.44
C GLU A 266 -51.01 66.98 -7.22
N GLU A 267 -51.45 66.39 -6.11
CA GLU A 267 -52.86 66.22 -5.72
C GLU A 267 -53.40 67.46 -4.95
N GLU A 268 -52.54 68.40 -4.54
CA GLU A 268 -52.87 69.62 -3.78
C GLU A 268 -52.79 70.92 -4.63
N THR A 269 -52.80 70.84 -5.97
CA THR A 269 -53.01 72.04 -6.81
C THR A 269 -54.48 72.43 -6.84
N PRO A 270 -54.90 73.61 -6.33
CA PRO A 270 -56.30 74.02 -6.34
C PRO A 270 -56.77 74.32 -7.77
N ASN A 271 -57.98 73.88 -8.12
CA ASN A 271 -58.58 74.14 -9.43
C ASN A 271 -58.75 75.64 -9.68
N GLU A 272 -57.90 76.21 -10.52
CA GLU A 272 -58.05 77.59 -11.00
C GLU A 272 -59.25 77.68 -11.97
N ILE A 273 -60.28 78.42 -11.56
CA ILE A 273 -61.52 78.57 -12.32
C ILE A 273 -61.23 79.45 -13.54
N ARG A 274 -61.25 78.84 -14.73
CA ARG A 274 -61.14 79.56 -16.00
C ARG A 274 -62.52 79.99 -16.49
N GLU A 275 -62.94 81.18 -16.07
CA GLU A 275 -64.09 81.88 -16.65
C GLU A 275 -63.83 82.30 -18.10
N ASP A 276 -64.94 82.45 -18.82
CA ASP A 276 -65.14 83.06 -20.13
C ASP A 276 -64.45 82.48 -21.38
N ALA A 277 -65.31 81.99 -22.28
CA ALA A 277 -65.02 81.77 -23.69
C ALA A 277 -66.13 82.40 -24.54
N GLU A 278 -65.91 83.63 -25.04
CA GLU A 278 -66.84 84.32 -25.93
C GLU A 278 -66.54 84.03 -27.41
N ALA A 279 -67.60 83.89 -28.22
CA ALA A 279 -67.52 83.38 -29.59
C ALA A 279 -67.49 84.48 -30.66
N PRO A 280 -66.80 84.25 -31.79
CA PRO A 280 -67.31 84.81 -33.05
C PRO A 280 -67.25 83.89 -34.28
N LYS A 281 -68.46 83.69 -34.83
CA LYS A 281 -68.86 83.92 -36.25
C LYS A 281 -68.26 83.05 -37.38
N ALA A 282 -69.18 82.45 -38.13
CA ALA A 282 -68.93 81.72 -39.38
C ALA A 282 -68.65 82.62 -40.60
N LYS A 283 -67.86 82.11 -41.56
CA LYS A 283 -67.87 82.57 -42.96
C LYS A 283 -67.70 81.42 -43.97
N LEU A 284 -68.78 81.22 -44.73
CA LEU A 284 -68.96 80.87 -46.14
C LEU A 284 -67.84 80.14 -46.95
N VAL A 285 -68.30 79.16 -47.76
CA VAL A 285 -67.52 78.18 -48.56
C VAL A 285 -67.32 78.62 -50.02
N LYS A 286 -66.18 78.25 -50.65
CA LYS A 286 -66.16 77.76 -52.06
C LYS A 286 -64.97 76.79 -52.32
N PRO A 287 -65.09 75.74 -53.18
CA PRO A 287 -64.15 74.60 -53.21
C PRO A 287 -63.30 74.46 -54.48
N ASN A 288 -62.30 73.55 -54.45
CA ASN A 288 -61.93 72.52 -55.47
C ASN A 288 -60.50 71.97 -55.18
N SER A 289 -60.33 70.69 -54.83
CA SER A 289 -59.94 69.54 -55.71
C SER A 289 -58.42 69.48 -56.01
N LEU A 290 -57.66 68.36 -55.89
CA LEU A 290 -57.95 66.92 -55.74
C LEU A 290 -56.90 66.21 -54.83
N SER A 291 -57.24 65.00 -54.35
CA SER A 291 -56.45 63.74 -54.20
C SER A 291 -54.94 63.78 -53.86
N SER A 292 -54.31 62.89 -53.05
CA SER A 292 -54.68 61.61 -52.41
C SER A 292 -53.47 61.06 -51.61
N SER A 293 -53.52 60.11 -50.66
CA SER A 293 -54.60 59.62 -49.76
C SER A 293 -54.10 58.47 -48.85
N ARG A 294 -54.73 58.29 -47.67
CA ARG A 294 -55.02 56.99 -46.99
C ARG A 294 -53.89 56.23 -46.22
N SER A 295 -54.07 55.57 -45.06
CA SER A 295 -54.92 55.71 -43.83
C SER A 295 -54.58 54.60 -42.79
N GLY A 296 -54.87 54.81 -41.49
CA GLY A 296 -55.00 53.77 -40.43
C GLY A 296 -53.97 53.89 -39.28
N SER A 297 -54.28 54.00 -37.97
CA SER A 297 -55.37 53.50 -37.08
C SER A 297 -55.30 51.97 -36.86
N SER A 298 -55.45 51.37 -35.66
CA SER A 298 -56.28 51.77 -34.49
C SER A 298 -55.81 51.22 -33.12
N ARG A 299 -56.49 51.75 -32.08
CA ARG A 299 -56.63 51.40 -30.65
C ARG A 299 -57.02 49.94 -30.29
N SER A 300 -57.00 49.67 -28.96
CA SER A 300 -57.69 48.59 -28.21
C SER A 300 -57.02 47.21 -28.24
N GLY A 301 -57.17 46.31 -27.27
CA GLY A 301 -57.86 46.36 -25.96
C GLY A 301 -57.97 44.95 -25.31
N THR A 302 -57.78 44.89 -23.99
CA THR A 302 -58.22 43.85 -23.01
C THR A 302 -58.77 42.46 -23.42
N SER A 303 -58.20 41.42 -22.76
CA SER A 303 -58.90 40.31 -22.06
C SER A 303 -59.31 38.99 -22.75
N SER A 304 -58.63 37.91 -22.29
CA SER A 304 -59.17 36.66 -21.68
C SER A 304 -59.96 35.60 -22.48
N THR A 305 -59.71 34.32 -22.11
CA THR A 305 -60.41 33.06 -22.52
C THR A 305 -60.21 32.68 -24.00
N GLN A 306 -60.20 31.44 -24.50
CA GLN A 306 -60.34 30.05 -23.98
C GLN A 306 -59.61 29.11 -25.01
N SER A 307 -59.41 27.78 -24.90
CA SER A 307 -59.77 26.70 -23.95
C SER A 307 -58.77 25.51 -24.10
N MET A 308 -59.16 24.26 -23.81
CA MET A 308 -58.41 23.01 -24.10
C MET A 308 -59.28 21.97 -24.81
N VAL A 309 -58.67 21.07 -25.60
CA VAL A 309 -59.17 19.69 -25.85
C VAL A 309 -58.01 18.69 -26.00
N HIS A 310 -57.98 17.66 -25.13
CA HIS A 310 -57.28 16.34 -25.18
C HIS A 310 -55.75 16.30 -25.47
N THR A 311 -54.91 15.46 -24.83
CA THR A 311 -55.07 14.37 -23.83
C THR A 311 -53.71 14.19 -23.10
N SER A 312 -53.54 13.51 -21.96
CA SER A 312 -54.44 12.64 -21.17
C SER A 312 -54.19 12.79 -19.64
N ALA A 313 -54.57 11.77 -18.85
CA ALA A 313 -54.29 11.57 -17.43
C ALA A 313 -54.16 10.05 -17.17
N PRO A 314 -54.06 9.51 -15.93
CA PRO A 314 -53.93 10.13 -14.59
C PRO A 314 -52.76 9.48 -13.79
N ARG A 315 -52.52 9.57 -12.47
CA ARG A 315 -53.18 10.03 -11.21
C ARG A 315 -52.04 10.67 -10.35
N GLY A 316 -52.22 11.41 -9.26
CA GLY A 316 -53.34 11.67 -8.34
C GLY A 316 -52.74 12.08 -6.96
N PRO A 317 -53.45 12.85 -6.09
CA PRO A 317 -52.82 14.07 -5.56
C PRO A 317 -53.09 14.43 -4.06
N ARG A 318 -52.64 15.65 -3.66
CA ARG A 318 -53.09 16.50 -2.50
C ARG A 318 -52.61 16.06 -1.09
N ALA A 319 -52.56 16.92 -0.05
CA ALA A 319 -53.01 18.32 0.13
C ALA A 319 -52.09 19.15 1.09
N CYS A 320 -52.48 20.40 1.39
CA CYS A 320 -51.70 21.43 2.12
C CYS A 320 -52.12 21.71 3.58
N LEU A 321 -51.12 22.07 4.42
CA LEU A 321 -51.16 23.10 5.51
C LEU A 321 -52.07 22.82 6.76
N PRO A 322 -51.92 23.57 7.89
CA PRO A 322 -50.71 23.67 8.73
C PRO A 322 -51.00 23.64 10.27
N ALA A 323 -49.96 23.90 11.08
CA ALA A 323 -49.97 24.50 12.43
C ALA A 323 -50.04 23.62 13.72
N VAL A 324 -48.96 23.75 14.51
CA VAL A 324 -48.86 23.87 16.00
C VAL A 324 -49.45 22.78 16.91
N ALA A 325 -48.56 22.06 17.61
CA ALA A 325 -48.54 21.94 19.09
C ALA A 325 -47.24 21.26 19.57
N ALA A 326 -46.81 21.54 20.80
CA ALA A 326 -45.66 20.89 21.44
C ALA A 326 -46.11 19.96 22.57
N LEU A 327 -45.41 18.85 22.84
CA LEU A 327 -45.34 18.21 24.16
C LEU A 327 -44.19 17.18 24.28
N LYS A 328 -43.40 17.38 25.35
CA LYS A 328 -42.58 16.49 26.18
C LYS A 328 -42.20 15.02 25.80
N GLU A 329 -40.90 14.77 25.99
CA GLU A 329 -40.23 13.70 26.78
C GLU A 329 -40.22 12.21 26.39
N ASN A 330 -39.01 11.64 26.55
CA ASN A 330 -38.61 10.26 26.86
C ASN A 330 -38.75 9.13 25.83
N GLY A 331 -37.61 8.45 25.63
CA GLY A 331 -37.57 7.01 25.96
C GLY A 331 -37.14 6.04 24.85
N GLN A 332 -35.95 5.47 25.03
CA GLN A 332 -35.51 4.16 24.53
C GLN A 332 -35.43 3.86 23.02
N SER A 333 -34.28 3.29 22.63
CA SER A 333 -33.97 2.75 21.31
C SER A 333 -34.76 1.46 20.97
N PRO A 334 -35.20 1.26 19.71
CA PRO A 334 -35.87 0.03 19.30
C PRO A 334 -34.88 -1.12 19.10
N SER A 335 -35.19 -2.27 19.68
CA SER A 335 -34.57 -3.56 19.39
C SER A 335 -35.02 -4.09 18.03
N PHE A 336 -34.08 -4.68 17.27
CA PHE A 336 -34.37 -5.49 16.09
C PHE A 336 -34.02 -6.96 16.37
N PRO A 337 -34.85 -7.93 15.95
CA PRO A 337 -34.60 -9.34 16.19
C PRO A 337 -33.79 -10.04 15.09
N GLN A 338 -33.05 -11.08 15.53
CA GLN A 338 -32.75 -12.33 14.83
C GLN A 338 -31.77 -12.40 13.63
N GLN A 339 -30.66 -13.11 13.92
CA GLN A 339 -30.09 -14.25 13.16
C GLN A 339 -29.06 -13.96 12.03
N PRO A 340 -27.90 -14.66 12.01
CA PRO A 340 -26.83 -14.40 11.05
C PRO A 340 -27.04 -15.11 9.70
N PRO A 341 -26.58 -14.52 8.57
CA PRO A 341 -26.65 -15.16 7.26
C PRO A 341 -25.60 -16.26 7.08
N ALA A 342 -25.95 -17.29 6.31
CA ALA A 342 -25.10 -18.42 6.00
C ALA A 342 -23.98 -18.07 4.99
N TYR A 343 -22.81 -18.70 5.15
CA TYR A 343 -21.75 -18.66 4.15
C TYR A 343 -22.19 -19.40 2.88
N THR A 344 -22.24 -18.69 1.75
CA THR A 344 -22.36 -19.30 0.42
C THR A 344 -20.96 -19.51 -0.14
N GLN A 345 -20.55 -20.75 -0.40
CA GLN A 345 -19.27 -21.01 -1.06
C GLN A 345 -19.34 -20.59 -2.54
N VAL A 346 -18.39 -19.77 -2.97
CA VAL A 346 -18.20 -19.41 -4.39
C VAL A 346 -17.28 -20.44 -5.02
N VAL A 347 -17.83 -21.28 -5.90
CA VAL A 347 -17.05 -22.20 -6.75
C VAL A 347 -16.32 -21.39 -7.83
N PRO A 348 -14.99 -21.50 -7.98
CA PRO A 348 -14.26 -20.87 -9.08
C PRO A 348 -14.64 -21.49 -10.42
N LYS A 349 -14.92 -20.66 -11.44
CA LYS A 349 -15.17 -21.13 -12.82
C LYS A 349 -13.85 -21.45 -13.53
N THR A 350 -13.82 -22.58 -14.22
CA THR A 350 -12.77 -22.99 -15.15
C THR A 350 -12.63 -21.99 -16.31
N PRO A 351 -11.41 -21.58 -16.72
CA PRO A 351 -11.19 -20.83 -17.97
C PRO A 351 -11.04 -21.77 -19.18
N GLU A 352 -11.65 -21.42 -20.31
CA GLU A 352 -11.33 -22.03 -21.61
C GLU A 352 -9.94 -21.59 -22.13
N PRO A 353 -9.29 -22.41 -22.98
CA PRO A 353 -7.91 -22.18 -23.41
C PRO A 353 -7.81 -21.08 -24.49
N ARG A 354 -6.86 -20.15 -24.33
CA ARG A 354 -6.45 -19.25 -25.41
C ARG A 354 -5.30 -19.86 -26.21
N MET A 355 -5.40 -19.77 -27.54
CA MET A 355 -4.33 -20.15 -28.48
C MET A 355 -3.05 -19.32 -28.23
N ALA A 356 -1.90 -19.99 -28.27
CA ALA A 356 -0.58 -19.35 -28.22
C ALA A 356 -0.05 -19.00 -29.63
N PRO A 357 0.72 -17.91 -29.80
CA PRO A 357 1.42 -17.62 -31.05
C PRO A 357 2.64 -18.54 -31.25
N ALA A 358 2.99 -18.77 -32.52
CA ALA A 358 4.03 -19.72 -32.92
C ALA A 358 5.46 -19.30 -32.53
N LYS A 359 6.34 -20.29 -32.31
CA LYS A 359 7.78 -20.13 -32.06
C LYS A 359 8.58 -20.44 -33.34
N PRO A 360 9.75 -19.82 -33.60
CA PRO A 360 10.56 -20.10 -34.79
C PRO A 360 11.22 -21.50 -34.76
N SER A 361 11.45 -22.06 -35.94
CA SER A 361 12.01 -23.40 -36.18
C SER A 361 13.52 -23.51 -35.96
N SER A 362 13.96 -24.66 -35.42
CA SER A 362 15.36 -25.11 -35.42
C SER A 362 15.71 -25.94 -36.69
N PRO A 363 17.00 -26.05 -37.08
CA PRO A 363 17.42 -26.73 -38.30
C PRO A 363 17.35 -28.27 -38.22
N PRO A 364 17.29 -28.98 -39.37
CA PRO A 364 16.90 -30.38 -39.42
C PRO A 364 18.02 -31.35 -39.00
N LYS A 365 17.63 -32.45 -38.34
CA LYS A 365 18.47 -33.64 -38.15
C LYS A 365 18.33 -34.57 -39.36
N LEU A 366 19.44 -34.98 -39.96
CA LEU A 366 19.44 -36.06 -40.96
C LEU A 366 19.31 -37.43 -40.29
N SER A 367 18.61 -38.34 -40.96
CA SER A 367 18.47 -39.76 -40.62
C SER A 367 19.64 -40.60 -41.19
N PRO A 368 20.02 -41.72 -40.53
CA PRO A 368 21.10 -42.57 -41.00
C PRO A 368 20.63 -43.55 -42.09
N GLY A 369 21.24 -43.45 -43.28
CA GLY A 369 21.18 -44.45 -44.34
C GLY A 369 22.52 -45.18 -44.48
N ASN A 370 22.49 -46.49 -44.75
CA ASN A 370 23.69 -47.32 -44.88
C ASN A 370 24.61 -46.91 -46.04
N LEU A 371 25.94 -46.91 -45.86
CA LEU A 371 26.87 -47.40 -46.88
C LEU A 371 28.24 -47.84 -46.30
N ALA A 372 28.96 -48.63 -47.09
CA ALA A 372 30.00 -49.58 -46.70
C ALA A 372 31.41 -49.02 -46.40
N ARG A 373 32.10 -49.72 -45.49
CA ARG A 373 33.45 -50.33 -45.66
C ARG A 373 34.59 -49.50 -46.27
N MET A 374 35.32 -48.80 -45.41
CA MET A 374 36.80 -48.69 -45.37
C MET A 374 37.16 -48.50 -43.88
N GLY A 375 38.18 -49.10 -43.27
CA GLY A 375 39.44 -49.59 -43.81
C GLY A 375 40.59 -48.91 -43.05
N ALA A 376 40.73 -49.18 -41.75
CA ALA A 376 41.75 -48.58 -40.90
C ALA A 376 42.31 -49.59 -39.88
N THR A 377 43.64 -49.67 -39.82
CA THR A 377 44.41 -50.69 -39.08
C THR A 377 44.64 -50.26 -37.63
N PRO A 378 44.36 -51.10 -36.61
CA PRO A 378 44.73 -50.79 -35.23
C PRO A 378 46.22 -51.06 -35.02
N VAL A 379 46.98 -50.01 -34.67
CA VAL A 379 48.38 -50.14 -34.22
C VAL A 379 48.40 -50.56 -32.76
N MET A 380 48.88 -51.78 -32.49
CA MET A 380 49.10 -52.29 -31.14
C MET A 380 50.37 -51.67 -30.54
N ILE A 381 50.27 -51.09 -29.35
CA ILE A 381 51.42 -50.69 -28.54
C ILE A 381 51.74 -51.87 -27.59
N PRO A 382 52.92 -52.51 -27.68
CA PRO A 382 53.28 -53.62 -26.81
C PRO A 382 53.71 -53.14 -25.41
N ALA A 383 53.29 -53.85 -24.37
CA ALA A 383 53.78 -53.64 -23.02
C ALA A 383 55.26 -54.06 -22.90
N GLN A 384 56.10 -53.16 -22.39
CA GLN A 384 57.49 -53.46 -22.03
C GLN A 384 57.58 -53.76 -20.53
N THR A 385 57.72 -55.03 -20.19
CA THR A 385 58.19 -55.46 -18.87
C THR A 385 59.70 -55.27 -18.76
N LYS A 386 60.18 -54.63 -17.70
CA LYS A 386 61.59 -54.71 -17.27
C LYS A 386 61.68 -54.99 -15.78
N ALA A 387 62.17 -56.18 -15.46
CA ALA A 387 62.75 -56.52 -14.18
C ALA A 387 64.27 -56.69 -14.38
N PHE A 388 65.06 -56.11 -13.46
CA PHE A 388 66.48 -56.37 -13.13
C PHE A 388 66.79 -55.35 -12.02
N GLN A 389 66.83 -55.68 -10.72
CA GLN A 389 67.72 -56.57 -9.98
C GLN A 389 69.15 -56.00 -9.78
N THR A 390 69.39 -55.55 -8.55
CA THR A 390 70.67 -55.43 -7.79
C THR A 390 71.96 -54.94 -8.47
N VAL A 391 72.51 -53.86 -7.90
CA VAL A 391 73.77 -53.93 -7.11
C VAL A 391 73.50 -53.29 -5.76
#